data_AF-A0A1M4LD23-F1
#
_entry.id   AF-A0A1M4LD23-F1
#
_cell.length_a   1.000
_cell.length_b   1.000
_cell.length_c   1.000
_cell.angle_alpha   90.00
_cell.angle_beta   90.00
_cell.angle_gamma   90.00
#
_symmetry.space_group_name_H-M   'P 1'
#
loop_
_entity.id
_entity.type
_entity.pdbx_description
1 polymer ?
#
loop_
_entity_poly.entity_id
_entity_poly.type
_entity_poly.pdbx_seq_one_letter_code
_entity_poly.pdbx_strand_id
1 'polypeptide(L)'
;MAKTTNYQWDLPNPYGASQIIETTKTASAFDEVDSKIKAFEDAYLAHEHAFGELTGRPTTLAGYGITDGMTADEVADAIRQAVDGLVNGSGTALDTLKELADALGNDPNFAGTVSTALGFRLRVDAAQPFTLAQKAQGRSNLDALGTADKGQANGVASLDSTGKVPSGQLPALTTTATVGAAMAGANSKETPDDGDFLGGVLADGSTMFKIPWGKIKAAFTAIVKIIVGGDMAGRAYPRRADGQTINFNGAAALQENPPALIGGGWGGNFNNFYFYTTTSLTVGWANGATYADRLGNNGWTLNDIISNLNWRVTDTRFNGYIEQDFNIPETGSFQTIVPGAPGYVVAGIWTWGPGRHLTCSFRQPQIYIPNAGGWRPLGTW
;
A
#
# COMPACT_ATOMS: atom_id res chain seq x y z
N MET A 1 -135.72 -2.03 130.69
CA MET A 1 -135.91 -1.48 129.34
C MET A 1 -136.55 -2.57 128.50
N ALA A 2 -137.52 -2.25 127.64
CA ALA A 2 -138.03 -3.26 126.69
C ALA A 2 -136.87 -3.69 125.77
N LYS A 3 -136.87 -4.91 125.25
CA LYS A 3 -135.85 -5.41 124.31
C LYS A 3 -136.51 -5.83 123.00
N THR A 4 -135.79 -5.77 121.89
CA THR A 4 -136.27 -6.32 120.62
C THR A 4 -136.45 -7.83 120.78
N THR A 5 -137.58 -8.36 120.29
CA THR A 5 -138.00 -9.75 120.53
C THR A 5 -137.00 -10.77 119.95
N ASN A 6 -136.31 -10.43 118.86
CA ASN A 6 -135.45 -11.36 118.12
C ASN A 6 -133.95 -11.20 118.40
N TYR A 7 -133.49 -9.97 118.68
CA TYR A 7 -132.05 -9.68 118.84
C TYR A 7 -131.69 -9.22 120.25
N GLN A 8 -132.67 -9.15 121.15
CA GLN A 8 -132.51 -8.76 122.56
C GLN A 8 -131.81 -7.40 122.74
N TRP A 9 -131.85 -6.57 121.70
CA TRP A 9 -131.32 -5.20 121.73
C TRP A 9 -132.20 -4.36 122.64
N ASP A 10 -131.57 -3.61 123.53
CA ASP A 10 -132.29 -2.72 124.43
C ASP A 10 -133.06 -1.68 123.59
N LEU A 11 -134.38 -1.63 123.74
CA LEU A 11 -135.26 -0.66 123.08
C LEU A 11 -135.16 0.70 123.81
N PRO A 12 -135.14 1.82 123.07
CA PRO A 12 -135.07 3.15 123.68
C PRO A 12 -136.20 3.37 124.70
N ASN A 13 -135.86 3.79 125.91
CA ASN A 13 -136.84 4.20 126.92
C ASN A 13 -137.52 5.52 126.50
N PRO A 14 -138.86 5.61 126.44
CA PRO A 14 -139.58 6.75 125.86
C PRO A 14 -139.61 8.05 126.70
N TYR A 15 -139.01 8.08 127.90
CA TYR A 15 -139.02 9.27 128.77
C TYR A 15 -137.61 9.77 129.10
N GLY A 16 -137.45 11.11 129.14
CA GLY A 16 -136.26 11.96 129.35
C GLY A 16 -134.95 11.32 129.86
N ALA A 17 -133.85 11.73 129.23
CA ALA A 17 -132.44 11.27 129.33
C ALA A 17 -132.03 10.09 128.42
N SER A 18 -132.88 9.08 128.19
CA SER A 18 -132.52 7.94 127.31
C SER A 18 -132.58 8.22 125.80
N GLN A 19 -133.48 9.10 125.33
CA GLN A 19 -133.49 9.54 123.92
C GLN A 19 -132.22 10.32 123.56
N ILE A 20 -131.69 11.10 124.52
CA ILE A 20 -130.43 11.83 124.36
C ILE A 20 -129.29 10.84 124.16
N ILE A 21 -129.21 9.79 125.00
CA ILE A 21 -128.17 8.74 124.89
C ILE A 21 -128.21 8.02 123.54
N GLU A 22 -129.38 7.64 123.03
CA GLU A 22 -129.51 6.95 121.73
C GLU A 22 -129.21 7.87 120.53
N THR A 23 -129.59 9.15 120.64
CA THR A 23 -129.22 10.17 119.65
C THR A 23 -127.70 10.38 119.64
N THR A 24 -127.04 10.37 120.81
CA THR A 24 -125.58 10.44 120.90
C THR A 24 -124.90 9.23 120.26
N LYS A 25 -125.37 8.01 120.49
CA LYS A 25 -124.81 6.80 119.83
C LYS A 25 -124.92 6.86 118.32
N THR A 26 -126.08 7.33 117.81
CA THR A 26 -126.31 7.48 116.37
C THR A 26 -125.38 8.54 115.78
N ALA A 27 -125.20 9.67 116.47
CA ALA A 27 -124.23 10.70 116.07
C ALA A 27 -122.80 10.14 116.03
N SER A 28 -122.37 9.41 117.06
CA SER A 28 -121.05 8.78 117.09
C SER A 28 -120.83 7.77 115.95
N ALA A 29 -121.86 7.01 115.56
CA ALA A 29 -121.77 6.11 114.42
C ALA A 29 -121.65 6.87 113.09
N PHE A 30 -122.35 8.00 112.93
CA PHE A 30 -122.19 8.86 111.76
C PHE A 30 -120.80 9.49 111.71
N ASP A 31 -120.26 9.96 112.82
CA ASP A 31 -118.89 10.51 112.90
C ASP A 31 -117.83 9.45 112.53
N GLU A 32 -118.04 8.18 112.94
CA GLU A 32 -117.16 7.07 112.57
C GLU A 32 -117.22 6.76 111.07
N VAL A 33 -118.43 6.77 110.49
CA VAL A 33 -118.63 6.57 109.04
C VAL A 33 -117.99 7.71 108.25
N ASP A 34 -118.21 8.96 108.66
CA ASP A 34 -117.62 10.15 108.06
C ASP A 34 -116.09 10.06 108.07
N SER A 35 -115.50 9.71 109.22
CA SER A 35 -114.05 9.53 109.34
C SER A 35 -113.50 8.43 108.40
N LYS A 36 -114.21 7.31 108.25
CA LYS A 36 -113.79 6.23 107.33
C LYS A 36 -113.91 6.63 105.87
N ILE A 37 -114.96 7.37 105.52
CA ILE A 37 -115.12 7.93 104.17
C ILE A 37 -113.99 8.91 103.90
N LYS A 38 -113.66 9.78 104.86
CA LYS A 38 -112.59 10.76 104.70
C LYS A 38 -111.22 10.09 104.53
N ALA A 39 -110.92 9.07 105.33
CA ALA A 39 -109.69 8.30 105.20
C ALA A 39 -109.57 7.59 103.84
N PHE A 40 -110.68 7.06 103.31
CA PHE A 40 -110.71 6.48 101.98
C PHE A 40 -110.49 7.54 100.89
N GLU A 41 -111.15 8.69 100.99
CA GLU A 41 -111.01 9.81 100.06
C GLU A 41 -109.56 10.31 100.02
N ASP A 42 -108.94 10.52 101.18
CA ASP A 42 -107.55 10.98 101.28
C ASP A 42 -106.59 9.94 100.69
N ALA A 43 -106.79 8.64 100.94
CA ALA A 43 -105.98 7.57 100.36
C ALA A 43 -106.16 7.46 98.84
N TYR A 44 -107.37 7.67 98.33
CA TYR A 44 -107.68 7.65 96.91
C TYR A 44 -107.09 8.86 96.17
N LEU A 45 -107.12 10.05 96.79
CA LEU A 45 -106.56 11.27 96.21
C LEU A 45 -105.03 11.31 96.28
N ALA A 46 -104.43 10.74 97.32
CA ALA A 46 -102.98 10.65 97.47
C ALA A 46 -102.36 9.43 96.78
N HIS A 47 -103.17 8.61 96.12
CA HIS A 47 -102.71 7.44 95.38
C HIS A 47 -101.92 7.89 94.14
N GLU A 48 -100.61 7.69 94.18
CA GLU A 48 -99.70 7.85 93.05
C GLU A 48 -99.03 6.51 92.72
N HIS A 49 -98.69 6.31 91.44
CA HIS A 49 -97.86 5.20 90.98
C HIS A 49 -96.69 5.73 90.15
N ALA A 50 -95.48 5.28 90.44
CA ALA A 50 -94.36 5.55 89.54
C ALA A 50 -94.50 4.68 88.28
N PHE A 51 -94.13 5.22 87.11
CA PHE A 51 -94.10 4.43 85.86
C PHE A 51 -93.25 3.16 85.98
N GLY A 52 -92.24 3.19 86.86
CA GLY A 52 -91.39 2.06 87.23
C GLY A 52 -92.14 0.87 87.87
N GLU A 53 -93.30 1.10 88.49
CA GLU A 53 -94.05 0.08 89.24
C GLU A 53 -95.00 -0.74 88.36
N LEU A 54 -95.18 -0.35 87.09
CA LEU A 54 -95.97 -1.11 86.13
C LEU A 54 -95.25 -2.41 85.75
N THR A 55 -95.87 -3.55 86.04
CA THR A 55 -95.33 -4.90 85.75
C THR A 55 -95.65 -5.40 84.34
N GLY A 56 -96.59 -4.76 83.64
CA GLY A 56 -96.99 -5.09 82.27
C GLY A 56 -96.69 -3.97 81.28
N ARG A 57 -95.41 -3.61 81.11
CA ARG A 57 -95.03 -2.57 80.14
C ARG A 57 -95.01 -3.12 78.71
N PRO A 58 -95.50 -2.35 77.73
CA PRO A 58 -95.36 -2.72 76.33
C PRO A 58 -93.89 -2.90 75.92
N THR A 59 -93.63 -3.76 74.93
CA THR A 59 -92.28 -4.02 74.41
C THR A 59 -92.02 -3.38 73.05
N THR A 60 -93.02 -2.68 72.50
CA THR A 60 -92.96 -2.01 71.21
C THR A 60 -93.31 -0.54 71.35
N LEU A 61 -92.82 0.29 70.43
CA LEU A 61 -93.13 1.72 70.38
C LEU A 61 -94.64 1.97 70.27
N ALA A 62 -95.32 1.23 69.39
CA ALA A 62 -96.78 1.28 69.25
C ALA A 62 -97.51 0.89 70.55
N GLY A 63 -96.96 -0.07 71.30
CA GLY A 63 -97.48 -0.45 72.60
C GLY A 63 -97.37 0.68 73.63
N TYR A 64 -96.33 1.51 73.57
CA TYR A 64 -96.21 2.74 74.36
C TYR A 64 -97.03 3.92 73.81
N GLY A 65 -97.78 3.74 72.71
CA GLY A 65 -98.52 4.81 72.05
C GLY A 65 -97.65 5.76 71.22
N ILE A 66 -96.37 5.43 71.01
CA ILE A 66 -95.45 6.20 70.17
C ILE A 66 -95.72 5.79 68.72
N THR A 67 -96.28 6.72 67.93
CA THR A 67 -96.73 6.47 66.55
C THR A 67 -95.88 7.18 65.50
N ASP A 68 -94.95 8.04 65.94
CA ASP A 68 -94.03 8.84 65.12
C ASP A 68 -92.57 8.39 65.24
N GLY A 69 -92.31 7.31 65.98
CA GLY A 69 -90.99 6.72 66.10
C GLY A 69 -90.58 5.96 64.84
N MET A 70 -89.36 6.20 64.36
CA MET A 70 -88.81 5.48 63.22
C MET A 70 -88.72 3.98 63.53
N THR A 71 -89.27 3.16 62.64
CA THR A 71 -89.28 1.70 62.74
C THR A 71 -87.91 1.13 62.37
N ALA A 72 -87.64 -0.12 62.80
CA ALA A 72 -86.42 -0.82 62.42
C ALA A 72 -86.30 -0.99 60.89
N ASP A 73 -87.43 -1.14 60.20
CA ASP A 73 -87.47 -1.27 58.75
C ASP A 73 -87.12 0.04 58.05
N GLU A 74 -87.64 1.18 58.53
CA GLU A 74 -87.29 2.50 58.00
C GLU A 74 -85.80 2.84 58.23
N VAL A 75 -85.24 2.45 59.38
CA VAL A 75 -83.79 2.58 59.62
C VAL A 75 -83.01 1.70 58.65
N ALA A 76 -83.44 0.45 58.43
CA ALA A 76 -82.79 -0.47 57.50
C ALA A 76 -82.90 0.01 56.04
N ASP A 77 -84.02 0.60 55.65
CA ASP A 77 -84.22 1.23 54.34
C ASP A 77 -83.31 2.45 54.16
N ALA A 78 -83.21 3.32 55.17
CA ALA A 78 -82.33 4.49 55.12
C ALA A 78 -80.84 4.08 54.99
N ILE A 79 -80.41 3.05 55.71
CA ILE A 79 -79.05 2.50 55.59
C ILE A 79 -78.83 1.90 54.20
N ARG A 80 -79.78 1.10 53.69
CA ARG A 80 -79.70 0.52 52.34
C ARG A 80 -79.60 1.61 51.28
N GLN A 81 -80.43 2.65 51.36
CA GLN A 81 -80.39 3.79 50.43
C GLN A 81 -79.06 4.55 50.50
N ALA A 82 -78.48 4.73 51.69
CA ALA A 82 -77.18 5.38 51.84
C ALA A 82 -76.05 4.53 51.22
N VAL A 83 -76.08 3.21 51.43
CA VAL A 83 -75.13 2.27 50.82
C VAL A 83 -75.31 2.21 49.30
N ASP A 84 -76.54 2.10 48.82
CA ASP A 84 -76.86 2.12 47.40
C ASP A 84 -76.48 3.46 46.77
N GLY A 85 -76.61 4.58 47.47
CA GLY A 85 -76.13 5.89 47.02
C GLY A 85 -74.61 5.93 46.88
N LEU A 86 -73.88 5.33 47.82
CA LEU A 86 -72.43 5.18 47.77
C LEU A 86 -71.99 4.25 46.63
N VAL A 87 -72.68 3.11 46.44
CA VAL A 87 -72.39 2.11 45.41
C VAL A 87 -72.80 2.60 44.01
N ASN A 88 -73.97 3.23 43.86
CA ASN A 88 -74.43 3.79 42.59
C ASN A 88 -73.66 5.06 42.20
N GLY A 89 -73.24 5.88 43.17
CA GLY A 89 -72.31 6.99 42.92
C GLY A 89 -70.93 6.52 42.47
N SER A 90 -70.64 5.23 42.68
CA SER A 90 -69.41 4.56 42.28
C SER A 90 -69.52 3.85 40.94
N GLY A 91 -70.69 3.78 40.30
CA GLY A 91 -70.91 3.00 39.06
C GLY A 91 -69.91 3.34 37.97
N THR A 92 -69.76 4.63 37.63
CA THR A 92 -68.81 5.08 36.60
C THR A 92 -67.35 5.03 37.04
N ALA A 93 -67.07 5.21 38.34
CA ALA A 93 -65.72 5.13 38.88
C ALA A 93 -65.20 3.68 38.98
N LEU A 94 -66.05 2.74 39.41
CA LEU A 94 -65.76 1.31 39.41
C LEU A 94 -65.68 0.78 37.99
N ASP A 95 -66.52 1.28 37.07
CA ASP A 95 -66.42 0.97 35.65
C ASP A 95 -65.07 1.43 35.10
N THR A 96 -64.65 2.67 35.40
CA THR A 96 -63.30 3.18 35.03
C THR A 96 -62.17 2.33 35.62
N LEU A 97 -62.27 1.96 36.91
CA LEU A 97 -61.26 1.12 37.56
C LEU A 97 -61.23 -0.30 36.98
N LYS A 98 -62.38 -0.86 36.61
CA LYS A 98 -62.51 -2.13 35.91
C LYS A 98 -61.91 -2.06 34.51
N GLU A 99 -62.23 -1.02 33.75
CA GLU A 99 -61.66 -0.77 32.42
C GLU A 99 -60.14 -0.64 32.49
N LEU A 100 -59.60 0.08 33.47
CA LEU A 100 -58.15 0.20 33.67
C LEU A 100 -57.53 -1.14 34.09
N ALA A 101 -58.16 -1.90 34.99
CA ALA A 101 -57.67 -3.22 35.39
C ALA A 101 -57.65 -4.20 34.21
N ASP A 102 -58.72 -4.21 33.40
CA ASP A 102 -58.83 -5.04 32.20
C ASP A 102 -57.81 -4.58 31.12
N ALA A 103 -57.61 -3.27 30.92
CA ALA A 103 -56.62 -2.71 30.00
C ALA A 103 -55.17 -3.03 30.42
N LEU A 104 -54.91 -3.17 31.72
CA LEU A 104 -53.63 -3.60 32.29
C LEU A 104 -53.51 -5.13 32.41
N GLY A 105 -54.51 -5.89 31.93
CA GLY A 105 -54.49 -7.35 31.89
C GLY A 105 -54.69 -8.03 33.25
N ASN A 106 -55.27 -7.34 34.23
CA ASN A 106 -55.51 -7.84 35.58
C ASN A 106 -54.24 -8.43 36.25
N ASP A 107 -53.06 -7.85 35.97
CA ASP A 107 -51.78 -8.34 36.50
C ASP A 107 -51.58 -7.90 37.98
N PRO A 108 -51.61 -8.84 38.96
CA PRO A 108 -51.43 -8.51 40.37
C PRO A 108 -50.01 -8.01 40.70
N ASN A 109 -49.04 -8.25 39.81
CA ASN A 109 -47.65 -7.83 39.96
C ASN A 109 -47.20 -6.89 38.83
N PHE A 110 -48.12 -6.09 38.26
CA PHE A 110 -47.86 -5.22 37.11
C PHE A 110 -46.52 -4.47 37.17
N ALA A 111 -46.22 -3.83 38.31
CA ALA A 111 -44.96 -3.10 38.50
C ALA A 111 -43.72 -4.00 38.38
N GLY A 112 -43.80 -5.23 38.92
CA GLY A 112 -42.75 -6.24 38.79
C GLY A 112 -42.60 -6.73 37.36
N THR A 113 -43.71 -7.08 36.71
CA THR A 113 -43.74 -7.51 35.30
C THR A 113 -43.11 -6.47 34.38
N VAL A 114 -43.53 -5.20 34.50
CA VAL A 114 -42.97 -4.09 33.71
C VAL A 114 -41.49 -3.88 34.02
N SER A 115 -41.09 -3.91 35.29
CA SER A 115 -39.69 -3.76 35.69
C SER A 115 -38.80 -4.87 35.13
N THR A 116 -39.27 -6.12 35.14
CA THR A 116 -38.57 -7.26 34.54
C THR A 116 -38.46 -7.10 33.02
N ALA A 117 -39.55 -6.73 32.34
CA ALA A 117 -39.55 -6.51 30.89
C ALA A 117 -38.58 -5.38 30.48
N LEU A 118 -38.54 -4.28 31.24
CA LEU A 118 -37.57 -3.21 31.07
C LEU A 118 -36.14 -3.66 31.38
N GLY A 119 -35.94 -4.56 32.35
CA GLY A 119 -34.64 -5.15 32.68
C GLY A 119 -34.01 -5.93 31.54
N PHE A 120 -34.80 -6.46 30.60
CA PHE A 120 -34.32 -7.12 29.39
C PHE A 120 -34.01 -6.16 28.22
N ARG A 121 -34.39 -4.88 28.33
CA ARG A 121 -34.03 -3.88 27.31
C ARG A 121 -32.56 -3.55 27.42
N LEU A 122 -31.90 -3.41 26.26
CA LEU A 122 -30.49 -3.04 26.21
C LEU A 122 -30.30 -1.59 26.65
N ARG A 123 -29.46 -1.38 27.65
CA ARG A 123 -28.98 -0.07 28.10
C ARG A 123 -27.79 0.35 27.24
N VAL A 124 -27.70 1.66 26.98
CA VAL A 124 -26.61 2.27 26.21
C VAL A 124 -25.60 3.00 27.10
N ASP A 125 -25.95 3.23 28.36
CA ASP A 125 -25.20 4.02 29.33
C ASP A 125 -24.35 3.17 30.29
N ALA A 126 -24.69 1.90 30.48
CA ALA A 126 -23.98 1.01 31.40
C ALA A 126 -24.02 -0.45 30.93
N ALA A 127 -23.00 -1.22 31.33
CA ALA A 127 -22.94 -2.66 31.07
C ALA A 127 -24.03 -3.41 31.86
N GLN A 128 -24.73 -4.34 31.19
CA GLN A 128 -25.75 -5.20 31.81
C GLN A 128 -25.24 -6.62 32.03
N PRO A 129 -25.62 -7.28 33.15
CA PRO A 129 -25.19 -8.63 33.50
C PRO A 129 -25.98 -9.72 32.74
N PHE A 130 -26.22 -9.54 31.45
CA PHE A 130 -26.86 -10.58 30.63
C PHE A 130 -25.95 -11.80 30.46
N THR A 131 -26.58 -12.98 30.51
CA THR A 131 -25.93 -14.26 30.19
C THR A 131 -25.46 -14.28 28.74
N LEU A 132 -24.54 -15.19 28.40
CA LEU A 132 -24.04 -15.34 27.02
C LEU A 132 -25.17 -15.65 26.02
N ALA A 133 -26.15 -16.49 26.41
CA ALA A 133 -27.30 -16.82 25.60
C ALA A 133 -28.21 -15.61 25.35
N GLN A 134 -28.52 -14.82 26.39
CA GLN A 134 -29.29 -13.57 26.25
C GLN A 134 -28.59 -12.57 25.34
N LYS A 135 -27.26 -12.44 25.46
CA LYS A 135 -26.46 -11.58 24.56
C LYS A 135 -26.51 -12.06 23.11
N ALA A 136 -26.49 -13.38 22.87
CA ALA A 136 -26.62 -13.94 21.52
C ALA A 136 -28.00 -13.68 20.92
N GLN A 137 -29.08 -13.93 21.67
CA GLN A 137 -30.44 -13.63 21.24
C GLN A 137 -30.65 -12.14 20.95
N GLY A 138 -30.17 -11.26 21.83
CA GLY A 138 -30.26 -9.82 21.65
C GLY A 138 -29.54 -9.33 20.39
N ARG A 139 -28.37 -9.91 20.08
CA ARG A 139 -27.65 -9.65 18.82
C ARG A 139 -28.44 -10.13 17.60
N SER A 140 -28.97 -11.35 17.66
CA SER A 140 -29.81 -11.91 16.59
C SER A 140 -31.05 -11.06 16.32
N ASN A 141 -31.74 -10.55 17.36
CA ASN A 141 -32.92 -9.72 17.19
C ASN A 141 -32.63 -8.37 16.52
N LEU A 142 -31.38 -7.90 16.55
CA LEU A 142 -30.93 -6.65 15.96
C LEU A 142 -30.17 -6.86 14.64
N ASP A 143 -30.08 -8.11 14.16
CA ASP A 143 -29.18 -8.51 13.06
C ASP A 143 -27.74 -8.00 13.25
N ALA A 144 -27.30 -7.94 14.52
CA ALA A 144 -25.97 -7.45 14.89
C ALA A 144 -24.98 -8.60 15.00
N LEU A 145 -23.77 -8.40 14.50
CA LEU A 145 -22.64 -9.33 14.66
C LEU A 145 -21.80 -8.91 15.88
N GLY A 146 -21.38 -9.87 16.70
CA GLY A 146 -20.66 -9.66 17.94
C GLY A 146 -19.24 -10.20 17.94
N THR A 147 -18.56 -10.08 19.09
CA THR A 147 -17.19 -10.55 19.27
C THR A 147 -17.03 -12.05 19.03
N ALA A 148 -18.08 -12.85 19.26
CA ALA A 148 -18.09 -14.29 19.00
C ALA A 148 -18.06 -14.64 17.50
N ASP A 149 -18.51 -13.71 16.65
CA ASP A 149 -18.56 -13.89 15.19
C ASP A 149 -17.23 -13.50 14.52
N LYS A 150 -16.26 -13.02 15.30
CA LYS A 150 -14.93 -12.67 14.80
C LYS A 150 -14.18 -13.92 14.36
N GLY A 151 -13.78 -13.95 13.09
CA GLY A 151 -12.99 -15.05 12.51
C GLY A 151 -13.76 -16.37 12.33
N GLN A 152 -15.10 -16.35 12.42
CA GLN A 152 -15.95 -17.50 12.12
C GLN A 152 -16.42 -17.47 10.65
N ALA A 153 -16.79 -18.63 10.10
CA ALA A 153 -17.41 -18.70 8.77
C ALA A 153 -18.72 -17.89 8.76
N ASN A 154 -18.91 -17.07 7.72
CA ASN A 154 -20.03 -16.10 7.61
C ASN A 154 -20.07 -15.02 8.71
N GLY A 155 -18.99 -14.87 9.50
CA GLY A 155 -18.84 -13.82 10.51
C GLY A 155 -18.12 -12.58 9.99
N VAL A 156 -17.41 -11.89 10.88
CA VAL A 156 -16.62 -10.68 10.55
C VAL A 156 -15.13 -10.94 10.71
N ALA A 157 -14.30 -10.41 9.80
CA ALA A 157 -12.86 -10.37 10.00
C ALA A 157 -12.52 -9.30 11.05
N SER A 158 -11.67 -9.64 12.03
CA SER A 158 -11.17 -8.63 12.97
C SER A 158 -10.04 -7.84 12.34
N LEU A 159 -9.91 -6.56 12.67
CA LEU A 159 -8.74 -5.77 12.28
C LEU A 159 -7.71 -5.76 13.42
N ASP A 160 -6.43 -5.77 13.07
CA ASP A 160 -5.32 -5.50 13.98
C ASP A 160 -5.22 -4.00 14.32
N SER A 161 -4.24 -3.63 15.15
CA SER A 161 -3.97 -2.23 15.53
C SER A 161 -3.61 -1.33 14.35
N THR A 162 -3.31 -1.90 13.19
CA THR A 162 -2.99 -1.17 11.95
C THR A 162 -4.19 -1.07 11.00
N GLY A 163 -5.37 -1.55 11.42
CA GLY A 163 -6.59 -1.52 10.63
C GLY A 163 -6.64 -2.57 9.52
N LYS A 164 -5.82 -3.64 9.58
CA LYS A 164 -5.79 -4.70 8.57
C LYS A 164 -6.29 -6.02 9.13
N VAL A 165 -6.83 -6.88 8.26
CA VAL A 165 -7.17 -8.26 8.63
C VAL A 165 -5.88 -9.03 8.91
N PRO A 166 -5.70 -9.62 10.09
CA PRO A 166 -4.53 -10.45 10.39
C PRO A 166 -4.40 -11.60 9.39
N SER A 167 -3.17 -11.90 8.97
CA SER A 167 -2.89 -12.95 7.98
C SER A 167 -3.40 -14.33 8.40
N GLY A 168 -3.48 -14.61 9.71
CA GLY A 168 -4.06 -15.85 10.24
C GLY A 168 -5.57 -16.01 10.03
N GLN A 169 -6.28 -14.95 9.66
CA GLN A 169 -7.71 -14.98 9.29
C GLN A 169 -7.93 -15.07 7.79
N LEU A 170 -6.86 -14.94 7.01
CA LEU A 170 -6.91 -15.14 5.57
C LEU A 170 -6.60 -16.60 5.28
N PRO A 171 -7.29 -17.23 4.31
CA PRO A 171 -6.87 -18.53 3.81
C PRO A 171 -5.39 -18.49 3.45
N ALA A 172 -4.65 -19.55 3.79
CA ALA A 172 -3.26 -19.68 3.38
C ALA A 172 -3.20 -19.48 1.86
N LEU A 173 -2.47 -18.46 1.42
CA LEU A 173 -2.30 -18.18 0.01
C LEU A 173 -1.54 -19.37 -0.58
N THR A 174 -2.27 -20.31 -1.19
CA THR A 174 -1.69 -21.44 -1.93
C THR A 174 -1.14 -20.88 -3.23
N THR A 175 0.02 -20.24 -3.12
CA THR A 175 0.80 -19.71 -4.23
C THR A 175 1.25 -20.86 -5.12
N THR A 176 0.66 -21.00 -6.31
CA THR A 176 1.44 -21.29 -7.54
C THR A 176 0.77 -20.73 -8.80
N ALA A 177 -0.56 -20.59 -8.87
CA ALA A 177 -1.20 -20.25 -10.16
C ALA A 177 -1.44 -18.75 -10.43
N THR A 178 -1.76 -17.90 -9.43
CA THR A 178 -2.39 -16.60 -9.76
C THR A 178 -1.82 -15.36 -9.06
N VAL A 179 -1.14 -15.47 -7.92
CA VAL A 179 -0.70 -14.27 -7.16
C VAL A 179 0.78 -14.27 -6.76
N GLY A 180 1.47 -15.42 -6.77
CA GLY A 180 2.89 -15.52 -6.38
C GLY A 180 3.88 -14.85 -7.35
N ALA A 181 3.52 -14.66 -8.62
CA ALA A 181 4.41 -14.06 -9.62
C ALA A 181 4.49 -12.52 -9.53
N ALA A 182 3.53 -11.85 -8.88
CA ALA A 182 3.48 -10.38 -8.85
C ALA A 182 4.16 -9.77 -7.61
N MET A 183 4.29 -10.51 -6.51
CA MET A 183 4.67 -9.93 -5.20
C MET A 183 5.87 -10.60 -4.52
N ALA A 184 6.30 -11.80 -4.92
CA ALA A 184 7.43 -12.48 -4.27
C ALA A 184 8.81 -11.94 -4.69
N GLY A 185 8.90 -11.09 -5.72
CA GLY A 185 10.15 -10.45 -6.15
C GLY A 185 10.49 -9.15 -5.43
N ALA A 186 9.61 -8.59 -4.60
CA ALA A 186 9.81 -7.27 -4.00
C ALA A 186 10.48 -7.28 -2.63
N ASN A 187 10.39 -8.37 -1.85
CA ASN A 187 10.94 -8.42 -0.50
C ASN A 187 11.74 -9.70 -0.24
N SER A 188 13.07 -9.54 -0.24
CA SER A 188 14.00 -10.25 0.65
C SER A 188 14.45 -11.66 0.27
N LYS A 189 15.14 -11.80 -0.87
CA LYS A 189 16.15 -12.87 -1.00
C LYS A 189 17.40 -12.31 -1.66
N GLU A 190 18.53 -12.50 -0.97
CA GLU A 190 19.85 -12.00 -1.36
C GLU A 190 20.11 -12.25 -2.84
N THR A 191 20.60 -11.22 -3.52
CA THR A 191 21.09 -11.27 -4.89
C THR A 191 21.92 -12.54 -5.09
N PRO A 192 21.55 -13.45 -6.01
CA PRO A 192 22.39 -14.57 -6.38
C PRO A 192 23.78 -14.04 -6.80
N ASP A 193 24.82 -14.82 -6.54
CA ASP A 193 26.24 -14.52 -6.84
C ASP A 193 26.55 -14.26 -8.34
N ASP A 194 25.53 -14.14 -9.20
CA ASP A 194 25.69 -13.93 -10.64
C ASP A 194 25.84 -12.46 -11.05
N GLY A 195 25.67 -11.51 -10.12
CA GLY A 195 25.91 -10.09 -10.38
C GLY A 195 24.96 -9.46 -11.43
N ASP A 196 23.82 -10.10 -11.72
CA ASP A 196 22.79 -9.58 -12.64
C ASP A 196 21.99 -8.48 -11.93
N PHE A 197 21.94 -7.28 -12.51
CA PHE A 197 21.20 -6.13 -11.99
C PHE A 197 19.68 -6.38 -11.92
N LEU A 198 19.17 -7.40 -12.64
CA LEU A 198 17.79 -7.87 -12.60
C LEU A 198 17.72 -9.25 -11.95
N GLY A 199 18.05 -9.29 -10.66
CA GLY A 199 18.23 -10.51 -9.89
C GLY A 199 17.02 -11.46 -9.82
N GLY A 200 17.33 -12.74 -9.60
CA GLY A 200 16.50 -13.59 -8.74
C GLY A 200 15.59 -14.62 -9.41
N VAL A 201 15.72 -14.90 -10.71
CA VAL A 201 14.95 -15.98 -11.35
C VAL A 201 15.89 -17.13 -11.68
N LEU A 202 15.84 -18.20 -10.87
CA LEU A 202 16.47 -19.49 -11.18
C LEU A 202 16.14 -19.87 -12.64
N ALA A 203 17.07 -20.51 -13.35
CA ALA A 203 16.79 -21.05 -14.67
C ALA A 203 15.46 -21.82 -14.62
N ASP A 204 14.49 -21.41 -15.44
CA ASP A 204 13.10 -21.90 -15.53
C ASP A 204 12.05 -21.31 -14.58
N GLY A 205 12.39 -20.30 -13.76
CA GLY A 205 11.40 -19.53 -13.01
C GLY A 205 10.51 -18.67 -13.91
N SER A 206 9.20 -18.66 -13.65
CA SER A 206 8.24 -17.83 -14.38
C SER A 206 8.40 -16.36 -14.00
N THR A 207 8.52 -15.48 -14.99
CA THR A 207 8.52 -14.02 -14.79
C THR A 207 7.13 -13.45 -15.08
N MET A 208 6.90 -12.16 -14.78
CA MET A 208 5.68 -11.47 -15.23
C MET A 208 5.52 -11.44 -16.77
N PHE A 209 6.60 -11.74 -17.50
CA PHE A 209 6.58 -12.00 -18.93
C PHE A 209 6.40 -13.50 -19.17
N LYS A 210 5.52 -13.86 -20.14
CA LYS A 210 5.30 -15.25 -20.58
C LYS A 210 6.57 -15.96 -21.09
N ILE A 211 7.68 -15.23 -21.23
CA ILE A 211 8.97 -15.72 -21.72
C ILE A 211 9.93 -15.78 -20.53
N PRO A 212 10.47 -16.97 -20.18
CA PRO A 212 11.48 -17.09 -19.13
C PRO A 212 12.72 -16.24 -19.42
N TRP A 213 13.35 -15.70 -18.38
CA TRP A 213 14.54 -14.85 -18.52
C TRP A 213 15.69 -15.57 -19.26
N GLY A 214 15.86 -16.88 -19.05
CA GLY A 214 16.84 -17.69 -19.80
C GLY A 214 16.61 -17.67 -21.32
N LYS A 215 15.35 -17.63 -21.78
CA LYS A 215 15.01 -17.52 -23.21
C LYS A 215 15.27 -16.12 -23.74
N ILE A 216 15.03 -15.08 -22.94
CA ILE A 216 15.36 -13.69 -23.29
C ILE A 216 16.89 -13.53 -23.43
N LYS A 217 17.67 -14.03 -22.46
CA LYS A 217 19.15 -14.02 -22.53
C LYS A 217 19.69 -14.78 -23.75
N ALA A 218 19.13 -15.95 -24.05
CA ALA A 218 19.49 -16.71 -25.24
C ALA A 218 19.18 -15.94 -26.54
N ALA A 219 18.01 -15.30 -26.63
CA ALA A 219 17.61 -14.52 -27.80
C ALA A 219 18.51 -13.28 -28.01
N PHE A 220 18.79 -12.53 -26.94
CA PHE A 220 19.71 -11.39 -27.00
C PHE A 220 21.13 -11.83 -27.37
N THR A 221 21.62 -12.92 -26.77
CA THR A 221 22.95 -13.47 -27.10
C THR A 221 23.02 -13.89 -28.56
N ALA A 222 21.96 -14.52 -29.10
CA ALA A 222 21.90 -14.92 -30.50
C ALA A 222 21.94 -13.69 -31.44
N ILE A 223 21.15 -12.66 -31.16
CA ILE A 223 21.13 -11.41 -31.94
C ILE A 223 22.51 -10.72 -31.88
N VAL A 224 23.09 -10.57 -30.69
CA VAL A 224 24.41 -9.95 -30.50
C VAL A 224 25.51 -10.77 -31.18
N LYS A 225 25.46 -12.10 -31.13
CA LYS A 225 26.41 -12.96 -31.86
C LYS A 225 26.32 -12.78 -33.37
N ILE A 226 25.12 -12.64 -33.94
CA ILE A 226 24.94 -12.33 -35.38
C ILE A 226 25.53 -10.94 -35.72
N ILE A 227 25.38 -9.97 -34.82
CA ILE A 227 25.96 -8.64 -34.99
C ILE A 227 27.49 -8.73 -34.99
N VAL A 228 28.09 -9.33 -33.96
CA VAL A 228 29.56 -9.43 -33.79
C VAL A 228 30.20 -10.36 -34.82
N GLY A 229 29.52 -11.44 -35.23
CA GLY A 229 30.04 -12.47 -36.14
C GLY A 229 30.04 -12.10 -37.63
N GLY A 230 29.52 -10.94 -38.03
CA GLY A 230 29.53 -10.55 -39.45
C GLY A 230 28.33 -11.04 -40.29
N ASP A 231 27.43 -11.86 -39.72
CA ASP A 231 26.32 -12.53 -40.44
C ASP A 231 24.96 -11.79 -40.61
N MET A 232 24.79 -10.51 -40.24
CA MET A 232 23.57 -9.75 -40.51
C MET A 232 23.33 -9.59 -42.02
N ALA A 233 22.14 -9.98 -42.46
CA ALA A 233 21.64 -9.68 -43.79
C ALA A 233 21.68 -8.15 -44.05
N GLY A 234 22.36 -7.73 -45.12
CA GLY A 234 22.37 -6.32 -45.57
C GLY A 234 23.60 -5.48 -45.21
N ARG A 235 24.64 -6.01 -44.56
CA ARG A 235 25.85 -5.20 -44.29
C ARG A 235 26.69 -4.91 -45.54
N ALA A 236 27.23 -3.70 -45.61
CA ALA A 236 28.05 -3.15 -46.70
C ALA A 236 29.56 -3.33 -46.45
N TYR A 237 29.99 -4.54 -46.12
CA TYR A 237 31.42 -4.91 -46.14
C TYR A 237 31.66 -5.83 -47.34
N PRO A 238 32.89 -5.89 -47.90
CA PRO A 238 33.18 -6.78 -49.01
C PRO A 238 32.87 -8.21 -48.58
N ARG A 239 31.80 -8.76 -49.14
CA ARG A 239 31.33 -10.13 -48.96
C ARG A 239 31.26 -10.79 -50.32
N ARG A 240 31.55 -12.09 -50.37
CA ARG A 240 31.38 -12.86 -51.59
C ARG A 240 29.89 -12.90 -51.96
N ALA A 241 29.61 -13.02 -53.26
CA ALA A 241 28.24 -13.14 -53.76
C ALA A 241 27.53 -14.43 -53.28
N ASP A 242 28.29 -15.44 -52.85
CA ASP A 242 27.80 -16.72 -52.33
C ASP A 242 27.71 -16.79 -50.79
N GLY A 243 28.03 -15.69 -50.08
CA GLY A 243 27.84 -15.59 -48.63
C GLY A 243 28.91 -16.27 -47.76
N GLN A 244 29.98 -16.83 -48.34
CA GLN A 244 31.09 -17.40 -47.56
C GLN A 244 32.07 -16.32 -47.06
N THR A 245 32.77 -16.62 -45.95
CA THR A 245 33.77 -15.72 -45.34
C THR A 245 34.99 -15.52 -46.24
N ILE A 246 35.58 -14.32 -46.20
CA ILE A 246 36.87 -13.99 -46.84
C ILE A 246 37.94 -13.99 -45.76
N ASN A 247 38.99 -14.81 -45.89
CA ASN A 247 40.06 -14.90 -44.91
C ASN A 247 41.33 -14.18 -45.39
N PHE A 248 42.02 -13.48 -44.49
CA PHE A 248 43.35 -12.90 -44.73
C PHE A 248 44.39 -13.74 -43.99
N ASN A 249 45.11 -14.59 -44.71
CA ASN A 249 46.03 -15.54 -44.10
C ASN A 249 47.47 -15.09 -44.35
N GLY A 250 48.26 -14.90 -43.28
CA GLY A 250 49.71 -14.72 -43.42
C GLY A 250 50.33 -16.00 -43.97
N ALA A 251 50.89 -15.96 -45.18
CA ALA A 251 51.51 -17.14 -45.77
C ALA A 251 52.92 -17.34 -45.20
N ALA A 252 53.22 -18.55 -44.69
CA ALA A 252 54.60 -19.00 -44.54
C ALA A 252 55.13 -19.31 -45.95
N ALA A 253 56.07 -18.50 -46.44
CA ALA A 253 56.60 -18.65 -47.79
C ALA A 253 57.32 -20.00 -47.94
N LEU A 254 56.77 -20.91 -48.73
CA LEU A 254 57.57 -21.93 -49.39
C LEU A 254 58.30 -21.25 -50.54
N GLN A 255 59.62 -21.44 -50.61
CA GLN A 255 60.58 -20.69 -51.42
C GLN A 255 60.31 -20.68 -52.93
N GLU A 256 59.42 -21.52 -53.44
CA GLU A 256 59.28 -21.79 -54.88
C GLU A 256 57.98 -21.28 -55.51
N ASN A 257 57.04 -20.66 -54.75
CA ASN A 257 55.80 -20.11 -55.32
C ASN A 257 55.34 -18.83 -54.57
N PRO A 258 55.68 -17.62 -55.06
CA PRO A 258 55.28 -16.38 -54.40
C PRO A 258 53.77 -16.13 -54.54
N PRO A 259 53.02 -15.90 -53.43
CA PRO A 259 51.63 -15.46 -53.53
C PRO A 259 51.55 -14.03 -54.10
N ALA A 260 50.65 -13.82 -55.05
CA ALA A 260 50.43 -12.51 -55.66
C ALA A 260 49.84 -11.53 -54.63
N LEU A 261 50.34 -10.29 -54.62
CA LEU A 261 49.92 -9.24 -53.69
C LEU A 261 48.40 -8.95 -53.78
N ILE A 262 47.78 -9.24 -54.92
CA ILE A 262 46.34 -9.18 -55.17
C ILE A 262 45.99 -10.29 -56.16
N GLY A 263 45.83 -11.53 -55.70
CA GLY A 263 45.45 -12.66 -56.57
C GLY A 263 45.12 -13.92 -55.77
N GLY A 264 43.98 -14.52 -56.09
CA GLY A 264 43.36 -15.62 -55.33
C GLY A 264 44.26 -16.82 -55.07
N GLY A 265 43.90 -17.56 -54.03
CA GLY A 265 44.61 -18.75 -53.57
C GLY A 265 44.86 -19.78 -54.68
N TRP A 266 45.97 -20.50 -54.52
CA TRP A 266 46.41 -21.56 -55.42
C TRP A 266 45.27 -22.55 -55.73
N GLY A 267 45.05 -22.86 -57.01
CA GLY A 267 44.03 -23.83 -57.44
C GLY A 267 42.62 -23.28 -57.71
N GLY A 268 42.45 -21.96 -57.87
CA GLY A 268 41.15 -21.34 -58.19
C GLY A 268 40.29 -21.02 -56.96
N ASN A 269 40.88 -21.05 -55.77
CA ASN A 269 40.18 -20.81 -54.52
C ASN A 269 40.39 -19.36 -54.05
N PHE A 270 39.46 -18.47 -54.38
CA PHE A 270 39.49 -17.04 -54.01
C PHE A 270 39.15 -16.76 -52.53
N ASN A 271 39.09 -17.79 -51.69
CA ASN A 271 38.65 -17.67 -50.30
C ASN A 271 39.72 -17.05 -49.37
N ASN A 272 41.00 -17.14 -49.76
CA ASN A 272 42.12 -16.66 -48.95
C ASN A 272 42.93 -15.61 -49.72
N PHE A 273 43.08 -14.43 -49.13
CA PHE A 273 44.08 -13.44 -49.54
C PHE A 273 45.35 -13.64 -48.73
N TYR A 274 46.46 -13.88 -49.42
CA TYR A 274 47.75 -14.12 -48.80
C TYR A 274 48.65 -12.89 -48.93
N PHE A 275 49.27 -12.48 -47.82
CA PHE A 275 50.25 -11.40 -47.79
C PHE A 275 51.56 -11.89 -47.15
N TYR A 276 52.68 -11.30 -47.56
CA TYR A 276 53.99 -11.57 -46.96
C TYR A 276 53.98 -11.13 -45.50
N THR A 277 54.48 -12.00 -44.62
CA THR A 277 54.78 -11.62 -43.25
C THR A 277 55.97 -10.66 -43.26
N THR A 278 55.97 -9.64 -42.39
CA THR A 278 57.03 -8.62 -42.33
C THR A 278 58.42 -9.19 -42.02
N THR A 279 58.48 -10.43 -41.55
CA THR A 279 59.71 -11.20 -41.31
C THR A 279 60.47 -11.60 -42.59
N SER A 280 59.85 -11.56 -43.78
CA SER A 280 60.50 -11.94 -45.05
C SER A 280 61.07 -10.75 -45.85
N LEU A 281 60.93 -9.52 -45.36
CA LEU A 281 61.53 -8.32 -45.97
C LEU A 281 62.97 -8.11 -45.47
N THR A 282 63.85 -9.08 -45.66
CA THR A 282 65.26 -8.94 -45.28
C THR A 282 66.03 -8.23 -46.40
N VAL A 283 66.31 -6.94 -46.25
CA VAL A 283 67.17 -6.18 -47.18
C VAL A 283 68.63 -6.51 -46.89
N GLY A 284 69.08 -7.71 -47.28
CA GLY A 284 70.31 -8.34 -46.79
C GLY A 284 71.63 -7.58 -47.01
N TRP A 285 71.71 -6.63 -47.94
CA TRP A 285 72.95 -5.92 -48.25
C TRP A 285 73.23 -4.71 -47.33
N ALA A 286 72.22 -4.15 -46.65
CA ALA A 286 72.38 -2.96 -45.82
C ALA A 286 72.73 -3.26 -44.35
N ASN A 287 72.65 -4.53 -43.93
CA ASN A 287 72.74 -4.93 -42.51
C ASN A 287 74.08 -5.62 -42.12
N GLY A 288 75.05 -5.71 -43.02
CA GLY A 288 76.36 -6.30 -42.72
C GLY A 288 77.40 -5.26 -42.30
N ALA A 289 77.97 -5.37 -41.09
CA ALA A 289 78.98 -4.45 -40.56
C ALA A 289 80.23 -4.29 -41.46
N THR A 290 80.53 -5.29 -42.31
CA THR A 290 81.64 -5.28 -43.27
C THR A 290 81.44 -4.33 -44.46
N TYR A 291 80.22 -3.82 -44.66
CA TYR A 291 79.84 -3.00 -45.83
C TYR A 291 79.39 -1.58 -45.45
N ALA A 292 79.55 -1.19 -44.18
CA ALA A 292 79.16 0.13 -43.70
C ALA A 292 79.97 1.28 -44.32
N ASP A 293 81.16 1.00 -44.87
CA ASP A 293 82.04 2.02 -45.48
C ASP A 293 82.09 1.99 -47.02
N ARG A 294 81.26 1.17 -47.69
CA ARG A 294 81.31 0.96 -49.15
C ARG A 294 79.97 1.23 -49.82
N LEU A 295 80.01 1.87 -50.98
CA LEU A 295 78.85 1.99 -51.87
C LEU A 295 78.68 0.72 -52.72
N GLY A 296 78.20 -0.37 -52.09
CA GLY A 296 77.93 -1.65 -52.75
C GLY A 296 79.11 -2.64 -52.74
N ASN A 297 78.87 -3.85 -53.23
CA ASN A 297 79.89 -4.92 -53.26
C ASN A 297 81.03 -4.53 -54.21
N ASN A 298 82.26 -4.42 -53.69
CA ASN A 298 83.45 -3.86 -54.37
C ASN A 298 83.35 -2.36 -54.73
N GLY A 299 82.44 -1.61 -54.11
CA GLY A 299 82.31 -0.16 -54.28
C GLY A 299 83.44 0.62 -53.60
N TRP A 300 83.57 1.90 -53.97
CA TRP A 300 84.58 2.80 -53.42
C TRP A 300 84.39 2.98 -51.91
N THR A 301 85.51 2.95 -51.17
CA THR A 301 85.50 3.28 -49.75
C THR A 301 85.39 4.79 -49.57
N LEU A 302 84.99 5.23 -48.37
CA LEU A 302 85.02 6.64 -48.00
C LEU A 302 86.40 7.28 -48.24
N ASN A 303 87.49 6.53 -47.99
CA ASN A 303 88.86 6.98 -48.23
C ASN A 303 89.19 7.13 -49.72
N ASP A 304 88.67 6.26 -50.59
CA ASP A 304 88.87 6.37 -52.05
C ASP A 304 88.17 7.61 -52.62
N ILE A 305 86.97 7.91 -52.12
CA ILE A 305 86.18 9.08 -52.50
C ILE A 305 86.89 10.37 -52.05
N ILE A 306 87.36 10.41 -50.80
CA ILE A 306 88.10 11.56 -50.25
C ILE A 306 89.41 11.78 -51.01
N SER A 307 90.14 10.72 -51.33
CA SER A 307 91.39 10.80 -52.09
C SER A 307 91.18 11.38 -53.49
N ASN A 308 90.14 10.94 -54.19
CA ASN A 308 89.79 11.46 -55.53
C ASN A 308 89.33 12.92 -55.49
N LEU A 309 88.56 13.31 -54.47
CA LEU A 309 88.16 14.71 -54.28
C LEU A 309 89.36 15.62 -54.00
N ASN A 310 90.28 15.20 -53.14
CA ASN A 310 91.48 15.98 -52.82
C ASN A 310 92.44 16.10 -54.02
N TRP A 311 92.55 15.05 -54.85
CA TRP A 311 93.32 15.12 -56.10
C TRP A 311 92.73 16.13 -57.10
N ARG A 312 91.39 16.15 -57.23
CA ARG A 312 90.68 17.07 -58.15
C ARG A 312 90.66 18.53 -57.70
N VAL A 313 90.88 18.80 -56.41
CA VAL A 313 90.80 20.17 -55.85
C VAL A 313 92.18 20.85 -55.72
N THR A 314 93.30 20.11 -55.85
CA THR A 314 94.65 20.67 -55.58
C THR A 314 95.61 20.76 -56.76
N ASP A 315 95.31 20.17 -57.93
CA ASP A 315 96.15 20.33 -59.13
C ASP A 315 95.57 21.33 -60.14
N THR A 316 95.86 22.63 -59.95
CA THR A 316 95.42 23.71 -60.84
C THR A 316 96.35 23.95 -62.04
N ARG A 317 97.45 23.19 -62.20
CA ARG A 317 98.45 23.35 -63.28
C ARG A 317 97.96 22.87 -64.65
N PHE A 318 96.91 22.06 -64.70
CA PHE A 318 96.32 21.57 -65.96
C PHE A 318 95.10 22.38 -66.42
N ASN A 319 94.69 23.41 -65.67
CA ASN A 319 93.57 24.25 -66.05
C ASN A 319 94.03 25.28 -67.11
N GLY A 320 93.88 24.96 -68.40
CA GLY A 320 94.35 25.80 -69.51
C GLY A 320 95.04 25.05 -70.65
N TYR A 321 94.88 23.72 -70.74
CA TYR A 321 95.32 22.92 -71.88
C TYR A 321 94.14 22.45 -72.71
N ILE A 322 94.25 22.61 -74.02
CA ILE A 322 93.25 22.11 -74.97
C ILE A 322 93.99 21.53 -76.17
N GLU A 323 93.58 20.35 -76.64
CA GLU A 323 94.03 19.78 -77.90
C GLU A 323 92.87 19.82 -78.90
N GLN A 324 93.19 20.13 -80.15
CA GLN A 324 92.23 20.06 -81.24
C GLN A 324 92.84 19.27 -82.39
N ASP A 325 92.12 18.25 -82.83
CA ASP A 325 92.52 17.36 -83.91
C ASP A 325 91.94 17.82 -85.24
N PHE A 326 92.74 17.73 -86.30
CA PHE A 326 92.35 18.11 -87.64
C PHE A 326 92.72 17.02 -88.65
N ASN A 327 91.86 16.86 -89.65
CA ASN A 327 92.05 15.93 -90.74
C ASN A 327 92.40 16.73 -91.99
N ILE A 328 93.61 16.55 -92.57
CA ILE A 328 94.08 17.36 -93.72
C ILE A 328 93.42 16.83 -95.01
N PRO A 329 92.45 17.56 -95.63
CA PRO A 329 91.71 17.07 -96.78
C PRO A 329 92.55 17.11 -98.08
N GLU A 330 92.21 16.27 -99.06
CA GLU A 330 93.03 15.99 -100.24
C GLU A 330 93.12 17.11 -101.30
N THR A 331 92.31 18.16 -101.24
CA THR A 331 92.40 19.28 -102.19
C THR A 331 91.74 20.55 -101.68
N GLY A 332 92.50 21.66 -101.65
CA GLY A 332 91.98 23.03 -101.77
C GLY A 332 91.24 23.68 -100.60
N SER A 333 91.11 23.05 -99.43
CA SER A 333 90.41 23.65 -98.27
C SER A 333 91.34 23.94 -97.08
N PHE A 334 91.31 25.17 -96.57
CA PHE A 334 91.95 25.57 -95.31
C PHE A 334 90.94 25.46 -94.16
N GLN A 335 91.28 24.76 -93.07
CA GLN A 335 90.44 24.69 -91.85
C GLN A 335 90.96 25.73 -90.84
N THR A 336 90.15 26.72 -90.49
CA THR A 336 90.54 27.77 -89.55
C THR A 336 90.63 27.22 -88.14
N ILE A 337 91.77 27.46 -87.50
CA ILE A 337 92.04 27.08 -86.12
C ILE A 337 91.64 28.24 -85.21
N VAL A 338 90.65 28.02 -84.34
CA VAL A 338 90.25 29.01 -83.32
C VAL A 338 90.25 28.32 -81.96
N PRO A 339 91.26 28.55 -81.10
CA PRO A 339 91.08 28.21 -79.70
C PRO A 339 89.91 29.07 -79.20
N GLY A 340 88.82 28.46 -78.75
CA GLY A 340 87.53 29.12 -78.53
C GLY A 340 87.50 30.30 -77.54
N ALA A 341 88.64 30.71 -76.96
CA ALA A 341 88.79 31.89 -76.12
C ALA A 341 90.15 32.59 -76.37
N PRO A 342 90.22 33.94 -76.26
CA PRO A 342 91.47 34.69 -76.38
C PRO A 342 92.46 34.34 -75.24
N GLY A 343 93.75 34.35 -75.56
CA GLY A 343 94.83 34.09 -74.59
C GLY A 343 95.52 32.73 -74.72
N TYR A 344 94.98 31.81 -75.52
CA TYR A 344 95.64 30.54 -75.81
C TYR A 344 96.75 30.72 -76.87
N VAL A 345 97.91 30.09 -76.61
CA VAL A 345 99.03 30.02 -77.55
C VAL A 345 99.24 28.58 -77.99
N VAL A 346 99.64 28.39 -79.25
CA VAL A 346 100.03 27.06 -79.75
C VAL A 346 101.28 26.60 -79.02
N ALA A 347 101.19 25.46 -78.35
CA ALA A 347 102.27 24.88 -77.55
C ALA A 347 102.95 23.69 -78.23
N GLY A 348 102.32 23.14 -79.27
CA GLY A 348 102.87 22.04 -80.03
C GLY A 348 101.95 21.65 -81.17
N ILE A 349 102.56 21.24 -82.27
CA ILE A 349 101.88 20.66 -83.42
C ILE A 349 102.56 19.33 -83.70
N TRP A 350 101.78 18.27 -83.79
CA TRP A 350 102.28 16.96 -84.16
C TRP A 350 101.30 16.23 -85.05
N THR A 351 101.80 15.24 -85.75
CA THR A 351 100.98 14.27 -86.46
C THR A 351 101.03 12.97 -85.68
N TRP A 352 99.95 12.20 -85.70
CA TRP A 352 100.00 10.83 -85.20
C TRP A 352 99.62 9.87 -86.33
N GLY A 353 100.45 8.84 -86.49
CA GLY A 353 100.22 7.77 -87.46
C GLY A 353 100.49 8.14 -88.92
N PRO A 354 100.51 7.14 -89.82
CA PRO A 354 100.83 7.32 -91.25
C PRO A 354 99.69 7.95 -92.08
N GLY A 355 98.62 8.41 -91.44
CA GLY A 355 97.47 9.08 -92.05
C GLY A 355 97.49 10.58 -91.72
N ARG A 356 96.89 11.40 -92.59
CA ARG A 356 97.01 12.88 -92.64
C ARG A 356 96.29 13.62 -91.48
N HIS A 357 96.61 13.25 -90.24
CA HIS A 357 96.01 13.78 -89.02
C HIS A 357 97.04 14.66 -88.32
N LEU A 358 96.66 15.91 -88.09
CA LEU A 358 97.49 16.90 -87.41
C LEU A 358 96.74 17.38 -86.18
N THR A 359 97.39 17.30 -85.03
CA THR A 359 96.87 17.83 -83.77
C THR A 359 97.64 19.09 -83.44
N CYS A 360 96.88 20.13 -83.10
CA CYS A 360 97.44 21.33 -82.52
C CYS A 360 97.04 21.37 -81.05
N SER A 361 98.03 21.57 -80.20
CA SER A 361 97.82 21.77 -78.78
C SER A 361 97.99 23.23 -78.41
N PHE A 362 97.13 23.68 -77.51
CA PHE A 362 97.11 25.03 -77.01
C PHE A 362 97.31 25.04 -75.52
N ARG A 363 98.14 25.97 -75.06
CA ARG A 363 98.29 26.29 -73.64
C ARG A 363 97.92 27.75 -73.45
N GLN A 364 97.20 28.04 -72.38
CA GLN A 364 97.06 29.42 -71.93
C GLN A 364 98.27 29.76 -71.04
N PRO A 365 99.07 30.79 -71.37
CA PRO A 365 100.09 31.28 -70.47
C PRO A 365 99.43 31.72 -69.16
N GLN A 366 100.05 31.37 -68.05
CA GLN A 366 99.53 31.72 -66.74
C GLN A 366 100.55 32.59 -66.00
N ILE A 367 100.05 33.56 -65.26
CA ILE A 367 100.85 34.35 -64.34
C ILE A 367 100.54 33.90 -62.92
N TYR A 368 101.58 33.68 -62.13
CA TYR A 368 101.42 33.45 -60.70
C TYR A 368 101.23 34.80 -60.02
N ILE A 369 100.09 34.99 -59.36
CA ILE A 369 99.81 36.19 -58.58
C ILE A 369 99.89 35.83 -57.09
N PRO A 370 100.94 36.25 -56.37
CA PRO A 370 101.02 36.07 -54.93
C PRO A 370 99.82 36.72 -54.24
N ASN A 371 99.21 36.03 -53.27
CA ASN A 371 98.07 36.46 -52.46
C ASN A 371 96.68 36.52 -53.14
N ALA A 372 96.57 36.21 -54.43
CA ALA A 372 95.28 36.09 -55.13
C ALA A 372 94.84 34.62 -55.37
N GLY A 373 95.46 33.66 -54.66
CA GLY A 373 95.05 32.25 -54.67
C GLY A 373 95.69 31.36 -55.73
N GLY A 374 96.79 31.77 -56.38
CA GLY A 374 97.61 30.90 -57.23
C GLY A 374 97.78 31.37 -58.68
N TRP A 375 98.04 30.41 -59.58
CA TRP A 375 98.21 30.66 -61.02
C TRP A 375 96.90 31.13 -61.66
N ARG A 376 96.96 32.17 -62.50
CA ARG A 376 95.81 32.75 -63.22
C ARG A 376 96.08 32.79 -64.73
N PRO A 377 95.09 32.49 -65.58
CA PRO A 377 95.23 32.56 -67.04
C PRO A 377 95.38 34.00 -67.54
N LEU A 378 96.29 34.22 -68.49
CA LEU A 378 96.45 35.50 -69.21
C LEU A 378 95.49 35.53 -70.42
N GLY A 379 94.68 36.60 -70.54
CA GLY A 379 93.88 36.87 -71.76
C GLY A 379 92.36 36.73 -71.64
N THR A 380 91.84 36.31 -70.49
CA THR A 380 90.42 36.45 -70.14
C THR A 380 90.26 37.65 -69.22
N TRP A 381 89.73 38.76 -69.74
CA TRP A 381 89.11 39.79 -68.90
C TRP A 381 87.63 39.48 -68.76
#